data_AF-A0A9D2S195-F1
#
_entry.id   AF-A0A9D2S195-F1
#
_cell.length_a   1.000
_cell.length_b   1.000
_cell.length_c   1.000
_cell.angle_alpha   90.00
_cell.angle_beta   90.00
_cell.angle_gamma   90.00
#
_symmetry.space_group_name_H-M   'P 1'
#
loop_
_entity.id
_entity.type
_entity.pdbx_description
1 polymer ?
#
loop_
_entity_poly.entity_id
_entity_poly.type
_entity_poly.pdbx_seq_one_letter_code
_entity_poly.pdbx_strand_id
1 'polypeptide(L)'
;MANFKSLQKPKMEHYNKENVEQAFLAYQDTPEVKNDVKPNYIFIMSESFWDLEAASRIQFDRELLPTINHLRDTAISGNLRVSIFGGGTSTTEFEVLTGFQARPLIPLETSCYQKLVFKEFFSIASWLRDQGYDTQAMHPYHASNWDRNNAYPLMGFNEFLSKDDFEKDADVLYERGYISDEAVTDKIIEEYEKHEKESDAPWFHFTVTVQNHPAYEA
;
A
#
# COMPACT_ATOMS: atom_id res chain seq x y z
N MET A 1 -14.07 6.19 -27.92
CA MET A 1 -14.78 5.05 -27.30
C MET A 1 -13.76 3.96 -26.99
N ALA A 2 -13.49 3.71 -25.71
CA ALA A 2 -12.60 2.61 -25.31
C ALA A 2 -13.27 1.27 -25.66
N ASN A 3 -12.55 0.41 -26.37
CA ASN A 3 -13.07 -0.86 -26.87
C ASN A 3 -12.96 -1.93 -25.75
N PHE A 4 -14.05 -2.15 -25.02
CA PHE A 4 -14.13 -3.11 -23.90
C PHE A 4 -13.98 -4.59 -24.32
N LYS A 5 -13.81 -4.89 -25.62
CA LYS A 5 -13.62 -6.26 -26.13
C LYS A 5 -12.29 -6.92 -25.73
N SER A 6 -11.31 -6.18 -25.19
CA SER A 6 -10.00 -6.74 -24.79
C SER A 6 -9.97 -7.31 -23.37
N LEU A 7 -11.06 -7.21 -22.59
CA LEU A 7 -11.16 -7.83 -21.26
C LEU A 7 -11.56 -9.32 -21.36
N GLN A 8 -10.85 -10.11 -22.16
CA GLN A 8 -10.91 -11.56 -21.97
C GLN A 8 -10.02 -11.91 -20.79
N LYS A 9 -10.64 -12.26 -19.65
CA LYS A 9 -9.89 -12.91 -18.57
C LYS A 9 -9.17 -14.10 -19.20
N PRO A 10 -7.84 -14.22 -19.05
CA PRO A 10 -7.14 -15.38 -19.57
C PRO A 10 -7.84 -16.63 -19.04
N LYS A 11 -8.32 -17.48 -19.95
CA LYS A 11 -8.85 -18.78 -19.54
C LYS A 11 -7.65 -19.56 -19.04
N MET A 12 -7.55 -19.70 -17.72
CA MET A 12 -6.52 -20.52 -17.10
C MET A 12 -6.82 -21.97 -17.48
N GLU A 13 -6.24 -22.42 -18.60
CA GLU A 13 -6.20 -23.83 -18.95
C GLU A 13 -5.65 -24.55 -17.73
N HIS A 14 -6.39 -25.50 -17.17
CA HIS A 14 -6.09 -26.21 -15.92
C HIS A 14 -6.50 -25.56 -14.58
N TYR A 15 -7.31 -24.50 -14.54
CA TYR A 15 -7.92 -24.07 -13.27
C TYR A 15 -9.00 -25.06 -12.80
N ASN A 16 -8.69 -25.84 -11.76
CA ASN A 16 -9.62 -26.72 -11.06
C ASN A 16 -9.16 -26.90 -9.60
N LYS A 17 -10.05 -27.47 -8.77
CA LYS A 17 -9.79 -27.66 -7.33
C LYS A 17 -8.51 -28.46 -7.07
N GLU A 18 -8.32 -29.56 -7.79
CA GLU A 18 -7.17 -30.46 -7.64
C GLU A 18 -5.85 -29.72 -7.89
N ASN A 19 -5.74 -28.96 -8.97
CA ASN A 19 -4.53 -28.21 -9.29
C ASN A 19 -4.23 -27.08 -8.30
N VAL A 20 -5.27 -26.45 -7.73
CA VAL A 20 -5.09 -25.44 -6.67
C VAL A 20 -4.58 -26.11 -5.39
N GLU A 21 -5.15 -27.25 -5.01
CA GLU A 21 -4.69 -28.02 -3.84
C GLU A 21 -3.25 -28.52 -4.02
N GLN A 22 -2.90 -29.01 -5.20
CA GLN A 22 -1.53 -29.42 -5.53
C GLN A 22 -0.54 -28.26 -5.47
N ALA A 23 -0.91 -27.08 -5.98
CA ALA A 23 -0.06 -25.88 -5.88
C ALA A 23 0.14 -25.45 -4.42
N PHE A 24 -0.86 -25.65 -3.56
CA PHE A 24 -0.78 -25.35 -2.13
C PHE A 24 0.18 -26.27 -1.36
N LEU A 25 0.32 -27.54 -1.78
CA LEU A 25 1.25 -28.48 -1.15
C LEU A 25 2.71 -27.96 -1.16
N ALA A 26 3.10 -27.19 -2.17
CA ALA A 26 4.43 -26.59 -2.25
C ALA A 26 4.73 -25.57 -1.12
N TYR A 27 3.72 -25.13 -0.38
CA TYR A 27 3.83 -24.15 0.71
C TYR A 27 3.57 -24.74 2.10
N GLN A 28 3.25 -26.04 2.21
CA GLN A 28 2.89 -26.68 3.48
C GLN A 28 4.08 -26.85 4.45
N ASP A 29 5.31 -26.91 3.95
CA ASP A 29 6.51 -27.09 4.78
C ASP A 29 7.00 -25.79 5.46
N THR A 30 6.21 -24.72 5.39
CA THR A 30 6.55 -23.48 6.10
C THR A 30 6.37 -23.73 7.61
N PRO A 31 7.42 -23.62 8.44
CA PRO A 31 7.30 -23.88 9.86
C PRO A 31 6.23 -22.97 10.47
N GLU A 32 5.30 -23.56 11.22
CA GLU A 32 4.35 -22.77 12.01
C GLU A 32 5.14 -22.00 13.08
N VAL A 33 5.38 -20.71 12.84
CA VAL A 33 6.00 -19.84 13.84
C VAL A 33 4.94 -19.51 14.87
N LYS A 34 4.89 -20.29 15.96
CA LYS A 34 4.08 -19.94 17.12
C LYS A 34 4.70 -18.75 17.82
N ASN A 35 4.20 -17.57 17.49
CA ASN A 35 4.49 -16.34 18.20
C ASN A 35 3.16 -15.79 18.73
N ASP A 36 2.96 -15.86 20.04
CA ASP A 36 1.75 -15.34 20.69
C ASP A 36 1.76 -13.80 20.76
N VAL A 37 2.88 -13.16 20.38
CA VAL A 37 2.97 -11.71 20.26
C VAL A 37 2.15 -11.24 19.05
N LYS A 38 1.20 -10.35 19.31
CA LYS A 38 0.46 -9.62 18.28
C LYS A 38 0.97 -8.16 18.23
N PRO A 39 2.01 -7.86 17.44
CA PRO A 39 2.54 -6.51 17.36
C PRO A 39 1.61 -5.61 16.56
N ASN A 40 1.69 -4.30 16.78
CA ASN A 40 1.13 -3.33 15.85
C ASN A 40 1.95 -3.35 14.55
N TYR A 41 1.27 -3.19 13.41
CA TYR A 41 1.87 -3.13 12.09
C TYR A 41 1.59 -1.75 11.48
N ILE A 42 2.64 -0.97 11.23
CA ILE A 42 2.53 0.32 10.56
C ILE A 42 3.28 0.21 9.23
N PHE A 43 2.53 0.26 8.13
CA PHE A 43 3.05 0.17 6.77
C PHE A 43 2.97 1.53 6.11
N ILE A 44 4.09 2.05 5.63
CA ILE A 44 4.17 3.34 4.95
C ILE A 44 4.69 3.13 3.54
N MET A 45 3.84 3.41 2.55
CA MET A 45 4.24 3.49 1.14
C MET A 45 4.54 4.94 0.78
N SER A 46 5.82 5.28 0.70
CA SER A 46 6.28 6.61 0.31
C SER A 46 6.11 6.79 -1.21
N GLU A 47 5.22 7.71 -1.61
CA GLU A 47 4.88 7.94 -3.02
C GLU A 47 6.13 8.33 -3.82
N SER A 48 6.27 7.73 -5.01
CA SER A 48 7.35 8.00 -5.96
C SER A 48 8.79 7.90 -5.40
N PHE A 49 8.97 7.34 -4.20
CA PHE A 49 10.30 7.17 -3.61
C PHE A 49 11.10 6.13 -4.40
N TRP A 50 12.32 6.52 -4.77
CA TRP A 50 13.32 5.62 -5.31
C TRP A 50 14.71 6.09 -4.88
N ASP A 51 15.63 5.15 -4.70
CA ASP A 51 16.98 5.48 -4.29
C ASP A 51 17.79 6.09 -5.45
N LEU A 52 17.92 7.42 -5.42
CA LEU A 52 18.72 8.19 -6.38
C LEU A 52 20.20 7.82 -6.35
N GLU A 53 20.73 7.34 -5.21
CA GLU A 53 22.13 6.92 -5.08
C GLU A 53 22.42 5.64 -5.90
N ALA A 54 21.39 4.88 -6.28
CA ALA A 54 21.52 3.76 -7.22
C ALA A 54 21.81 4.20 -8.66
N ALA A 55 21.63 5.48 -9.01
CA ALA A 55 21.90 6.00 -10.34
C ALA A 55 23.41 6.23 -10.55
N SER A 56 24.12 5.21 -11.02
CA SER A 56 25.58 5.22 -11.26
C SER A 56 26.17 6.36 -12.10
N ARG A 57 25.34 7.14 -12.81
CA ARG A 57 25.77 8.26 -13.66
C ARG A 57 25.64 9.63 -13.00
N ILE A 58 25.13 9.67 -11.77
CA ILE A 58 24.93 10.91 -11.00
C ILE A 58 25.91 10.88 -9.82
N GLN A 59 26.59 11.99 -9.58
CA GLN A 59 27.43 12.18 -8.40
C GLN A 59 26.78 13.21 -7.49
N PHE A 60 26.83 12.94 -6.20
CA PHE A 60 26.31 13.83 -5.16
C PHE A 60 27.47 14.33 -4.32
N ASP A 61 27.41 15.60 -3.91
CA ASP A 61 28.41 16.26 -3.08
C ASP A 61 28.14 16.07 -1.57
N ARG A 62 27.04 15.40 -1.23
CA ARG A 62 26.60 15.07 0.12
C ARG A 62 25.81 13.76 0.14
N GLU A 63 25.68 13.17 1.31
CA GLU A 63 24.74 12.07 1.56
C GLU A 63 23.29 12.54 1.37
N LEU A 64 22.49 11.79 0.60
CA LEU A 64 21.11 12.18 0.29
C LEU A 64 20.09 11.60 1.27
N LEU A 65 20.31 10.36 1.72
CA LEU A 65 19.29 9.59 2.43
C LEU A 65 19.82 9.01 3.76
N PRO A 66 20.36 9.84 4.68
CA PRO A 66 21.02 9.37 5.90
C PRO A 66 20.12 8.47 6.77
N THR A 67 18.83 8.81 6.89
CA THR A 67 17.87 7.99 7.64
C THR A 67 17.62 6.64 6.97
N ILE A 68 17.50 6.60 5.64
CA ILE A 68 17.29 5.35 4.90
C ILE A 68 18.54 4.47 4.98
N ASN A 69 19.73 5.06 4.88
CA ASN A 69 21.00 4.34 5.02
C ASN A 69 21.14 3.74 6.43
N HIS A 70 20.81 4.51 7.47
CA HIS A 70 20.77 3.97 8.84
C HIS A 70 19.79 2.80 8.98
N LEU A 71 18.58 2.91 8.42
CA LEU A 71 17.58 1.83 8.46
C LEU A 71 18.04 0.59 7.67
N ARG A 72 18.77 0.76 6.56
CA ARG A 72 19.35 -0.37 5.82
C ARG A 72 20.35 -1.17 6.64
N ASP A 73 21.14 -0.49 7.47
CA ASP A 73 22.18 -1.11 8.30
C ASP A 73 21.60 -1.75 9.58
N THR A 74 20.45 -1.29 10.05
CA THR A 74 19.89 -1.65 11.37
C THR A 74 18.61 -2.48 11.30
N ALA A 75 17.98 -2.58 10.13
CA ALA A 75 16.74 -3.32 9.92
C ALA A 75 16.81 -4.23 8.68
N ILE A 76 15.81 -5.07 8.51
CA ILE A 76 15.66 -5.87 7.29
C ILE A 76 15.40 -4.91 6.13
N SER A 77 16.27 -4.98 5.12
CA SER A 77 16.20 -4.12 3.94
C SER A 77 16.44 -4.94 2.66
N GLY A 78 16.02 -4.38 1.53
CA GLY A 78 16.16 -5.04 0.23
C GLY A 78 15.59 -4.21 -0.91
N ASN A 79 15.59 -4.81 -2.10
CA ASN A 79 15.04 -4.20 -3.30
C ASN A 79 13.60 -4.67 -3.54
N LEU A 80 12.68 -3.71 -3.70
CA LEU A 80 11.31 -3.99 -4.13
C LEU A 80 11.19 -3.83 -5.63
N ARG A 81 10.73 -4.87 -6.32
CA ARG A 81 10.39 -4.78 -7.74
C ARG A 81 8.92 -4.40 -7.90
N VAL A 82 8.68 -3.19 -8.39
CA VAL A 82 7.34 -2.70 -8.72
C VAL A 82 6.98 -3.00 -10.17
N SER A 83 5.70 -3.24 -10.44
CA SER A 83 5.17 -3.61 -11.76
C SER A 83 4.76 -2.41 -12.64
N ILE A 84 4.96 -1.19 -12.11
CA ILE A 84 4.54 0.10 -12.69
C ILE A 84 5.71 1.08 -12.76
N PHE A 85 5.58 2.13 -13.57
CA PHE A 85 6.54 3.23 -13.69
C PHE A 85 5.82 4.54 -13.94
N GLY A 86 6.12 5.59 -13.15
CA GLY A 86 5.60 6.94 -13.34
C GLY A 86 4.11 7.15 -13.06
N GLY A 87 3.42 6.14 -12.52
CA GLY A 87 2.01 6.20 -12.15
C GLY A 87 1.40 4.81 -11.94
N GLY A 88 0.23 4.75 -11.31
CA GLY A 88 -0.47 3.50 -11.01
C GLY A 88 -0.34 3.01 -9.57
N THR A 89 -0.11 3.91 -8.60
CA THR A 89 0.08 3.62 -7.18
C THR A 89 -0.90 2.58 -6.63
N SER A 90 -2.17 2.64 -7.03
CA SER A 90 -3.22 1.66 -6.67
C SER A 90 -2.92 0.22 -7.05
N THR A 91 -2.13 -0.02 -8.11
CA THR A 91 -1.65 -1.36 -8.47
C THR A 91 -0.65 -1.88 -7.47
N THR A 92 0.33 -1.06 -7.06
CA THR A 92 1.30 -1.48 -6.04
C THR A 92 0.63 -1.70 -4.70
N GLU A 93 -0.28 -0.82 -4.28
CA GLU A 93 -1.07 -1.01 -3.05
C GLU A 93 -1.82 -2.34 -3.08
N PHE A 94 -2.54 -2.61 -4.18
CA PHE A 94 -3.28 -3.85 -4.34
C PHE A 94 -2.35 -5.07 -4.30
N GLU A 95 -1.20 -5.04 -4.98
CA GLU A 95 -0.23 -6.15 -4.99
C GLU A 95 0.36 -6.39 -3.59
N VAL A 96 0.68 -5.33 -2.84
CA VAL A 96 1.17 -5.41 -1.45
C VAL A 96 0.10 -5.98 -0.52
N LEU A 97 -1.12 -5.47 -0.59
CA LEU A 97 -2.20 -5.84 0.32
C LEU A 97 -2.73 -7.25 0.05
N THR A 98 -2.63 -7.76 -1.18
CA THR A 98 -3.25 -9.04 -1.56
C THR A 98 -2.24 -10.15 -1.84
N GLY A 99 -0.97 -9.81 -2.07
CA GLY A 99 0.03 -10.74 -2.61
C GLY A 99 -0.26 -11.17 -4.05
N PHE A 100 -1.30 -10.61 -4.70
CA PHE A 100 -1.73 -11.01 -6.03
C PHE A 100 -1.09 -10.12 -7.09
N GLN A 101 -0.27 -10.70 -7.97
CA GLN A 101 0.35 -9.97 -9.09
C GLN A 101 -0.72 -9.56 -10.12
N ALA A 102 -1.14 -8.31 -10.09
CA ALA A 102 -2.29 -7.82 -10.83
C ALA A 102 -1.93 -7.44 -12.28
N ARG A 103 -0.69 -7.01 -12.51
CA ARG A 103 -0.26 -6.43 -13.78
C ARG A 103 -0.50 -7.31 -15.03
N PRO A 104 -0.34 -8.65 -14.99
CA PRO A 104 -0.66 -9.52 -16.13
C PRO A 104 -2.15 -9.59 -16.49
N LEU A 105 -3.04 -9.14 -15.59
CA LEU A 105 -4.48 -9.36 -15.68
C LEU A 105 -5.27 -8.09 -15.99
N ILE A 106 -4.64 -6.92 -15.92
CA ILE A 106 -5.28 -5.64 -16.20
C ILE A 106 -4.50 -4.81 -17.23
N PRO A 107 -5.19 -4.05 -18.11
CA PRO A 107 -4.56 -3.07 -18.98
C PRO A 107 -3.75 -2.03 -18.19
N LEU A 108 -2.69 -1.50 -18.82
CA LEU A 108 -1.80 -0.47 -18.25
C LEU A 108 -2.53 0.75 -17.71
N GLU A 109 -3.61 1.18 -18.38
CA GLU A 109 -4.28 2.44 -18.04
C GLU A 109 -5.39 2.31 -17.00
N THR A 110 -5.46 1.19 -16.25
CA THR A 110 -6.60 0.91 -15.36
C THR A 110 -6.19 0.68 -13.91
N SER A 111 -7.02 1.19 -12.98
CA SER A 111 -6.89 0.93 -11.55
C SER A 111 -7.17 -0.53 -11.22
N CYS A 112 -6.33 -1.17 -10.41
CA CYS A 112 -6.61 -2.50 -9.85
C CYS A 112 -7.94 -2.52 -9.08
N TYR A 113 -8.16 -1.52 -8.24
CA TYR A 113 -9.37 -1.42 -7.41
C TYR A 113 -10.63 -1.42 -8.26
N GLN A 114 -10.69 -0.52 -9.25
CA GLN A 114 -11.84 -0.40 -10.17
C GLN A 114 -12.04 -1.60 -11.11
N LYS A 115 -11.09 -2.55 -11.17
CA LYS A 115 -11.14 -3.71 -12.07
C LYS A 115 -11.25 -5.05 -11.38
N LEU A 116 -10.84 -5.12 -10.11
CA LEU A 116 -10.72 -6.38 -9.38
C LEU A 116 -11.54 -6.37 -8.08
N VAL A 117 -11.77 -5.20 -7.47
CA VAL A 117 -12.39 -5.07 -6.15
C VAL A 117 -13.81 -4.52 -6.26
N PHE A 118 -14.75 -5.37 -6.68
CA PHE A 118 -16.19 -5.03 -6.77
C PHE A 118 -17.05 -5.71 -5.70
N LYS A 119 -16.44 -6.58 -4.91
CA LYS A 119 -17.01 -7.30 -3.78
C LYS A 119 -15.88 -7.56 -2.79
N GLU A 120 -16.20 -8.15 -1.65
CA GLU A 120 -15.21 -8.57 -0.66
C GLU A 120 -14.05 -9.30 -1.35
N PHE A 121 -12.83 -8.81 -1.09
CA PHE A 121 -11.61 -9.27 -1.72
C PHE A 121 -10.57 -9.53 -0.63
N PHE A 122 -9.98 -10.72 -0.64
CA PHE A 122 -8.99 -11.10 0.35
C PHE A 122 -7.78 -10.15 0.31
N SER A 123 -7.41 -9.65 1.47
CA SER A 123 -6.20 -8.88 1.70
C SER A 123 -5.62 -9.17 3.09
N ILE A 124 -4.37 -8.77 3.33
CA ILE A 124 -3.75 -8.81 4.65
C ILE A 124 -4.56 -8.03 5.70
N ALA A 125 -5.25 -6.94 5.32
CA ALA A 125 -6.13 -6.20 6.21
C ALA A 125 -7.31 -7.07 6.65
N SER A 126 -8.04 -7.68 5.70
CA SER A 126 -9.15 -8.59 6.02
C SER A 126 -8.70 -9.77 6.88
N TRP A 127 -7.51 -10.32 6.61
CA TRP A 127 -6.96 -11.42 7.39
C TRP A 127 -6.60 -10.98 8.81
N LEU A 128 -5.91 -9.85 8.99
CA LEU A 128 -5.56 -9.30 10.30
C LEU A 128 -6.82 -8.92 11.10
N ARG A 129 -7.83 -8.35 10.46
CA ARG A 129 -9.13 -8.09 11.09
C ARG A 129 -9.75 -9.36 11.65
N ASP A 130 -9.74 -10.46 10.89
CA ASP A 130 -10.23 -11.76 11.36
C ASP A 130 -9.36 -12.35 12.49
N GLN A 131 -8.10 -11.91 12.62
CA GLN A 131 -7.22 -12.21 13.77
C GLN A 131 -7.43 -11.26 14.97
N GLY A 132 -8.40 -10.34 14.89
CA GLY A 132 -8.78 -9.40 15.94
C GLY A 132 -7.99 -8.10 15.94
N TYR A 133 -7.42 -7.69 14.81
CA TYR A 133 -6.78 -6.38 14.67
C TYR A 133 -7.81 -5.30 14.29
N ASP A 134 -7.62 -4.09 14.81
CA ASP A 134 -8.22 -2.90 14.22
C ASP A 134 -7.42 -2.49 12.99
N THR A 135 -8.09 -2.23 11.87
CA THR A 135 -7.44 -1.99 10.58
C THR A 135 -7.79 -0.60 10.04
N GLN A 136 -6.78 0.23 9.83
CA GLN A 136 -6.94 1.60 9.33
C GLN A 136 -6.09 1.82 8.07
N ALA A 137 -6.68 2.45 7.06
CA ALA A 137 -5.95 2.95 5.91
C ALA A 137 -5.86 4.48 5.95
N MET A 138 -4.82 5.05 5.37
CA MET A 138 -4.65 6.49 5.23
C MET A 138 -4.08 6.87 3.86
N HIS A 139 -4.66 7.90 3.25
CA HIS A 139 -4.10 8.54 2.06
C HIS A 139 -4.45 10.02 2.08
N PRO A 140 -3.48 10.95 2.15
CA PRO A 140 -3.70 12.38 2.36
C PRO A 140 -4.11 13.09 1.05
N TYR A 141 -5.04 12.50 0.32
CA TYR A 141 -5.62 13.02 -0.91
C TYR A 141 -7.12 12.68 -0.97
N HIS A 142 -7.79 13.05 -2.06
CA HIS A 142 -9.21 12.78 -2.24
C HIS A 142 -9.53 11.28 -2.05
N ALA A 143 -10.48 10.95 -1.19
CA ALA A 143 -10.87 9.59 -0.86
C ALA A 143 -11.30 8.75 -2.09
N SER A 144 -11.91 9.41 -3.08
CA SER A 144 -12.34 8.79 -4.33
C SER A 144 -11.21 8.52 -5.32
N ASN A 145 -10.00 9.03 -5.07
CA ASN A 145 -8.85 8.77 -5.92
C ASN A 145 -8.59 7.26 -5.98
N TRP A 146 -8.52 6.73 -7.19
CA TRP A 146 -8.42 5.30 -7.49
C TRP A 146 -9.56 4.40 -6.99
N ASP A 147 -10.68 4.96 -6.52
CA ASP A 147 -11.80 4.21 -5.91
C ASP A 147 -11.50 3.63 -4.51
N ARG A 148 -10.54 4.23 -3.78
CA ARG A 148 -10.14 3.74 -2.44
C ARG A 148 -11.28 3.72 -1.43
N ASN A 149 -12.15 4.72 -1.46
CA ASN A 149 -13.32 4.80 -0.58
C ASN A 149 -14.28 3.60 -0.73
N ASN A 150 -14.30 2.93 -1.88
CA ASN A 150 -15.06 1.71 -2.08
C ASN A 150 -14.21 0.44 -1.89
N ALA A 151 -12.96 0.46 -2.35
CA ALA A 151 -12.09 -0.70 -2.32
C ALA A 151 -11.61 -1.07 -0.92
N TYR A 152 -11.22 -0.10 -0.09
CA TYR A 152 -10.68 -0.39 1.25
C TYR A 152 -11.67 -1.09 2.19
N PRO A 153 -12.96 -0.69 2.27
CA PRO A 153 -13.94 -1.46 3.03
C PRO A 153 -14.09 -2.90 2.53
N LEU A 154 -14.09 -3.11 1.21
CA LEU A 154 -14.18 -4.45 0.60
C LEU A 154 -12.93 -5.30 0.82
N MET A 155 -11.79 -4.66 1.07
CA MET A 155 -10.52 -5.33 1.41
C MET A 155 -10.35 -5.52 2.92
N GLY A 156 -11.30 -5.08 3.73
CA GLY A 156 -11.36 -5.38 5.15
C GLY A 156 -10.84 -4.30 6.09
N PHE A 157 -10.56 -3.08 5.60
CA PHE A 157 -10.25 -1.95 6.48
C PHE A 157 -11.49 -1.49 7.27
N ASN A 158 -11.34 -1.26 8.57
CA ASN A 158 -12.39 -0.72 9.43
C ASN A 158 -12.58 0.78 9.20
N GLU A 159 -11.48 1.50 8.96
CA GLU A 159 -11.48 2.95 8.79
C GLU A 159 -10.55 3.36 7.63
N PHE A 160 -10.91 4.44 6.94
CA PHE A 160 -10.09 5.05 5.91
C PHE A 160 -10.05 6.58 6.10
N LEU A 161 -8.86 7.08 6.42
CA LEU A 161 -8.58 8.50 6.54
C LEU A 161 -8.07 9.07 5.21
N SER A 162 -8.67 10.18 4.82
CA SER A 162 -8.41 10.90 3.58
C SER A 162 -7.89 12.30 3.87
N LYS A 163 -7.67 13.09 2.81
CA LYS A 163 -7.37 14.54 2.93
C LYS A 163 -8.33 15.28 3.87
N ASP A 164 -9.61 14.92 3.87
CA ASP A 164 -10.64 15.68 4.60
C ASP A 164 -10.56 15.47 6.13
N ASP A 165 -9.74 14.50 6.57
CA ASP A 165 -9.50 14.14 7.97
C ASP A 165 -8.25 14.84 8.56
N PHE A 166 -7.57 15.66 7.77
CA PHE A 166 -6.49 16.53 8.20
C PHE A 166 -7.02 17.92 8.60
N GLU A 167 -6.32 18.60 9.50
CA GLU A 167 -6.64 19.98 9.86
C GLU A 167 -6.55 20.91 8.64
N LYS A 168 -7.35 21.99 8.62
CA LYS A 168 -7.43 22.90 7.46
C LYS A 168 -6.11 23.63 7.18
N ASP A 169 -5.26 23.73 8.20
CA ASP A 169 -3.93 24.32 8.22
C ASP A 169 -2.84 23.25 8.37
N ALA A 170 -3.16 21.97 8.15
CA ALA A 170 -2.14 20.93 7.97
C ALA A 170 -1.10 21.41 6.96
N ASP A 171 0.16 21.06 7.19
CA ASP A 171 1.29 21.53 6.40
C ASP A 171 1.16 21.08 4.93
N VAL A 172 0.49 21.91 4.14
CA VAL A 172 0.34 21.76 2.71
C VAL A 172 1.52 22.47 2.08
N LEU A 173 2.31 21.75 1.30
CA LEU A 173 3.33 22.36 0.48
C LEU A 173 2.66 23.29 -0.53
N TYR A 174 2.71 24.60 -0.23
CA TYR A 174 1.98 25.66 -0.94
C TYR A 174 2.23 25.66 -2.46
N GLU A 175 3.38 25.15 -2.92
CA GLU A 175 3.74 25.08 -4.33
C GLU A 175 3.05 23.93 -5.09
N ARG A 176 2.61 22.85 -4.41
CA ARG A 176 2.01 21.66 -5.05
C ARG A 176 0.61 21.31 -4.59
N GLY A 177 0.16 21.86 -3.46
CA GLY A 177 -1.17 21.58 -2.90
C GLY A 177 -1.31 20.17 -2.32
N TYR A 178 -0.20 19.49 -2.07
CA TYR A 178 -0.14 18.18 -1.40
C TYR A 178 0.17 18.36 0.09
N ILE A 179 -0.46 17.56 0.93
CA ILE A 179 -0.15 17.45 2.37
C ILE A 179 1.25 16.84 2.50
N SER A 180 2.08 17.41 3.38
CA SER A 180 3.46 16.96 3.58
C SER A 180 3.54 15.59 4.23
N ASP A 181 4.64 14.88 3.98
CA ASP A 181 4.94 13.60 4.63
C ASP A 181 5.18 13.81 6.16
N GLU A 182 5.54 15.02 6.58
CA GLU A 182 5.61 15.42 8.01
C GLU A 182 4.21 15.43 8.64
N ALA A 183 3.24 16.14 8.04
CA ALA A 183 1.85 16.13 8.51
C ALA A 183 1.23 14.73 8.49
N VAL A 184 1.57 13.89 7.51
CA VAL A 184 1.16 12.47 7.49
C VAL A 184 1.77 11.72 8.68
N THR A 185 3.05 11.92 8.98
CA THR A 185 3.73 11.26 10.09
C THR A 185 3.11 11.66 11.43
N ASP A 186 2.86 12.95 11.63
CA ASP A 186 2.18 13.45 12.83
C ASP A 186 0.77 12.85 12.98
N LYS A 187 0.03 12.74 11.87
CA LYS A 187 -1.30 12.13 11.88
C LYS A 187 -1.26 10.64 12.21
N ILE A 188 -0.26 9.89 11.73
CA ILE A 188 -0.07 8.47 12.11
C ILE A 188 0.17 8.34 13.62
N ILE A 189 1.00 9.23 14.20
CA ILE A 189 1.27 9.24 15.64
C ILE A 189 0.00 9.56 16.42
N GLU A 190 -0.77 10.57 16.00
CA GLU A 190 -2.05 10.95 16.62
C GLU A 190 -3.04 9.77 16.62
N GLU A 191 -3.24 9.11 15.48
CA GLU A 191 -4.16 7.97 15.36
C GLU A 191 -3.69 6.76 16.16
N TYR A 192 -2.37 6.51 16.23
CA TYR A 192 -1.79 5.48 17.07
C TYR A 192 -2.07 5.74 18.56
N GLU A 193 -1.78 6.95 19.05
CA GLU A 193 -2.00 7.31 20.45
C GLU A 193 -3.49 7.35 20.82
N LYS A 194 -4.36 7.68 19.87
CA LYS A 194 -5.81 7.62 20.03
C LYS A 194 -6.26 6.17 20.14
N HIS A 195 -5.81 5.31 19.22
CA HIS A 195 -6.14 3.89 19.19
C HIS A 195 -5.74 3.19 20.49
N GLU A 196 -4.52 3.42 21.00
CA GLU A 196 -4.04 2.86 22.29
C GLU A 196 -4.90 3.30 23.51
N LYS A 197 -5.65 4.40 23.42
CA LYS A 197 -6.56 4.86 24.48
C LYS A 197 -7.96 4.25 24.36
N GLU A 198 -8.36 3.87 23.14
CA GLU A 198 -9.73 3.47 22.80
C GLU A 198 -9.90 1.95 22.64
N SER A 199 -8.82 1.22 22.35
CA SER A 199 -8.84 -0.22 22.06
C SER A 199 -7.61 -0.94 22.60
N ASP A 200 -7.81 -2.14 23.14
CA ASP A 200 -6.73 -3.07 23.53
C ASP A 200 -6.36 -4.04 22.38
N ALA A 201 -7.06 -3.97 21.23
CA ALA A 201 -6.75 -4.79 20.07
C ALA A 201 -5.45 -4.32 19.41
N PRO A 202 -4.66 -5.20 18.77
CA PRO A 202 -3.51 -4.76 17.98
C PRO A 202 -3.94 -4.00 16.73
N TRP A 203 -3.09 -3.12 16.23
CA TRP A 203 -3.39 -2.20 15.14
C TRP A 203 -2.66 -2.55 13.85
N PHE A 204 -3.37 -2.51 12.72
CA PHE A 204 -2.79 -2.55 11.39
C PHE A 204 -3.09 -1.24 10.67
N HIS A 205 -2.06 -0.44 10.46
CA HIS A 205 -2.13 0.83 9.76
C HIS A 205 -1.43 0.74 8.39
N PHE A 206 -2.11 1.15 7.34
CA PHE A 206 -1.57 1.22 5.98
C PHE A 206 -1.69 2.63 5.41
N THR A 207 -0.55 3.30 5.21
CA THR A 207 -0.47 4.65 4.67
C THR A 207 0.12 4.66 3.28
N VAL A 208 -0.44 5.50 2.41
CA VAL A 208 0.18 5.87 1.12
C VAL A 208 0.35 7.38 1.11
N THR A 209 1.58 7.87 1.06
CA THR A 209 1.85 9.31 1.08
C THR A 209 1.58 9.95 -0.29
N VAL A 210 1.75 11.27 -0.44
CA VAL A 210 1.52 11.95 -1.72
C VAL A 210 2.48 13.12 -1.98
N GLN A 211 3.32 13.50 -1.01
CA GLN A 211 4.16 14.71 -1.12
C GLN A 211 5.03 14.72 -2.38
N ASN A 212 5.66 13.58 -2.69
CA ASN A 212 6.58 13.45 -3.82
C ASN A 212 5.88 13.13 -5.15
N HIS A 213 4.54 13.26 -5.22
CA HIS A 213 3.81 13.04 -6.45
C HIS A 213 4.25 14.05 -7.55
N PRO A 214 4.43 13.62 -8.83
CA PRO A 214 4.76 14.52 -9.94
C PRO A 214 3.69 15.60 -10.18
N ALA A 215 3.98 16.76 -10.79
CA ALA A 215 5.17 17.15 -11.54
C ALA A 215 6.23 17.82 -10.66
N TYR A 216 7.48 17.36 -10.78
CA TYR A 216 8.59 18.08 -10.16
C TYR A 216 8.78 19.40 -10.92
N GLU A 217 8.48 20.53 -10.28
CA GLU A 217 8.88 21.84 -10.82
C GLU A 217 10.41 21.94 -10.76
N ALA A 218 11.00 22.44 -11.85
CA ALA A 218 12.44 22.59 -12.03
C ALA A 218 12.94 23.94 -11.51
#